data_AF-A0AAU5QME1-F1
#
_entry.id   AF-A0AAU5QME1-F1
#
_cell.length_a   1.000
_cell.length_b   1.000
_cell.length_c   1.000
_cell.angle_alpha   90.00
_cell.angle_beta   90.00
_cell.angle_gamma   90.00
#
_symmetry.space_group_name_H-M   'P 1'
#
loop_
_entity.id
_entity.type
_entity.pdbx_description
1 polymer ?
#
loop_
_entity_poly.entity_id
_entity_poly.type
_entity_poly.pdbx_seq_one_letter_code
_entity_poly.pdbx_strand_id
1 'polypeptide(L)'
;MESASGEVTLHAEGMCEDGFGGWAAVLVHNSRQRTIVGMDTGVTPGQMALKAVVEGLEALTRPCRVRICVEDETLREHRAMRTLPDEPDLRRRLRPLLAQHHVIWDEGDDESERWDEAVCELAAELAHHQVRGASLTGPAEDGVEATLAAVLSSYLVEQWDDMDAFKEADAAIGTLRFSIGWYGDKPSAEMAPAEIVEHLSTFFHTTLPHKQHASPHEIRTAGKVVSDLLEWLVVKGHLDAGAARSAVEDIDTGVDELAPIAAFVSAFESDDLVPWPENSLIEEHVDCEYLTIDEVSTRSITLHGDDGRVVGPVTVRPGIAVQAQTGWRILLSAVKVRGRWGLVQVVSGDP
;
A
#
# COMPACT_ATOMS: atom_id res chain seq x y z
N MET A 1 25.33 -26.22 32.09
CA MET A 1 24.25 -25.32 32.55
C MET A 1 23.05 -25.62 31.67
N GLU A 2 22.01 -26.19 32.25
CA GLU A 2 20.74 -26.55 31.61
C GLU A 2 20.12 -25.34 30.91
N SER A 3 19.83 -25.47 29.61
CA SER A 3 19.00 -24.52 28.86
C SER A 3 17.59 -24.56 29.44
N ALA A 4 17.12 -23.41 29.92
CA ALA A 4 15.84 -23.23 30.59
C ALA A 4 14.64 -23.72 29.75
N SER A 5 13.62 -24.23 30.43
CA SER A 5 12.37 -24.74 29.86
C SER A 5 11.73 -23.76 28.88
N GLY A 6 11.39 -24.25 27.68
CA GLY A 6 10.88 -23.45 26.55
C GLY A 6 9.68 -22.56 26.87
N GLU A 7 9.92 -21.25 26.82
CA GLU A 7 8.94 -20.17 26.87
C GLU A 7 8.31 -20.01 25.48
N VAL A 8 7.01 -19.68 25.43
CA VAL A 8 6.28 -19.36 24.21
C VAL A 8 6.04 -17.86 24.19
N THR A 9 6.40 -17.17 23.12
CA THR A 9 5.97 -15.79 22.88
C THR A 9 4.68 -15.81 22.06
N LEU A 10 3.68 -15.05 22.49
CA LEU A 10 2.40 -14.87 21.82
C LEU A 10 2.26 -13.39 21.45
N HIS A 11 2.41 -13.06 20.18
CA HIS A 11 1.99 -11.76 19.66
C HIS A 11 0.50 -11.85 19.34
N ALA A 12 -0.27 -10.85 19.74
CA ALA A 12 -1.70 -10.79 19.49
C ALA A 12 -2.10 -9.38 19.06
N GLU A 13 -2.78 -9.28 17.92
CA GLU A 13 -3.17 -8.02 17.32
C GLU A 13 -4.63 -8.05 16.84
N GLY A 14 -5.27 -6.90 16.84
CA GLY A 14 -6.67 -6.74 16.45
C GLY A 14 -6.90 -5.47 15.65
N MET A 15 -7.35 -5.62 14.41
CA MET A 15 -7.73 -4.52 13.53
C MET A 15 -9.25 -4.46 13.43
N CYS A 16 -9.83 -3.27 13.50
CA CYS A 16 -11.24 -3.09 13.25
C CYS A 16 -11.57 -1.69 12.73
N GLU A 17 -12.31 -1.64 11.62
CA GLU A 17 -12.84 -0.42 11.02
C GLU A 17 -14.29 -0.68 10.60
N ASP A 18 -15.20 0.28 10.83
CA ASP A 18 -16.63 0.20 10.50
C ASP A 18 -17.34 -1.07 11.04
N GLY A 19 -16.85 -1.60 12.16
CA GLY A 19 -17.38 -2.82 12.78
C GLY A 19 -16.91 -4.12 12.12
N PHE A 20 -16.09 -4.07 11.08
CA PHE A 20 -15.42 -5.23 10.48
C PHE A 20 -14.11 -5.49 11.19
N GLY A 21 -13.95 -6.63 11.84
CA GLY A 21 -12.79 -6.95 12.65
C GLY A 21 -11.97 -8.12 12.11
N GLY A 22 -10.65 -7.94 12.07
CA GLY A 22 -9.67 -9.00 11.88
C GLY A 22 -8.80 -9.13 13.13
N TRP A 23 -8.38 -10.34 13.45
CA TRP A 23 -7.47 -10.59 14.56
C TRP A 23 -6.45 -11.66 14.18
N ALA A 24 -5.27 -11.58 14.78
CA ALA A 24 -4.23 -12.57 14.59
C ALA A 24 -3.46 -12.85 15.89
N ALA A 25 -3.02 -14.09 16.02
CA ALA A 25 -2.17 -14.57 17.08
C ALA A 25 -0.97 -15.34 16.48
N VAL A 26 0.24 -14.87 16.76
CA VAL A 26 1.49 -15.51 16.34
C VAL A 26 2.16 -16.14 17.56
N LEU A 27 2.26 -17.47 17.57
CA LEU A 27 2.92 -18.25 18.60
C LEU A 27 4.34 -18.61 18.17
N VAL A 28 5.34 -18.16 18.94
CA VAL A 28 6.77 -18.40 18.69
C VAL A 28 7.34 -19.26 19.80
N HIS A 29 8.01 -20.35 19.45
CA HIS A 29 8.71 -21.21 20.40
C HIS A 29 9.98 -21.81 19.75
N ASN A 30 11.15 -21.34 20.21
CA ASN A 30 12.43 -21.56 19.55
C ASN A 30 12.36 -21.11 18.07
N SER A 31 12.79 -21.95 17.13
CA SER A 31 12.76 -21.66 15.69
C SER A 31 11.44 -22.05 15.01
N ARG A 32 10.33 -22.14 15.75
CA ARG A 32 9.02 -22.50 15.20
C ARG A 32 8.02 -21.40 15.46
N GLN A 33 7.27 -21.07 14.43
CA GLN A 33 6.22 -20.07 14.44
C GLN A 33 4.91 -20.71 13.97
N ARG A 34 3.81 -20.29 14.57
CA ARG A 34 2.46 -20.66 14.14
C ARG A 34 1.57 -19.44 14.19
N THR A 35 1.00 -19.07 13.05
CA THR A 35 0.02 -17.99 12.93
C THR A 35 -1.39 -18.54 12.98
N ILE A 36 -2.26 -17.86 13.71
CA ILE A 36 -3.69 -18.12 13.82
C ILE A 36 -4.39 -16.82 13.48
N VAL A 37 -5.38 -16.88 12.60
CA VAL A 37 -6.13 -15.70 12.15
C VAL A 37 -7.62 -15.95 12.27
N GLY A 38 -8.38 -14.88 12.45
CA GLY A 38 -9.82 -14.94 12.33
C GLY A 38 -10.42 -13.58 12.14
N MET A 39 -11.73 -13.58 11.89
CA MET A 39 -12.48 -12.39 11.55
C MET A 39 -13.86 -12.39 12.21
N ASP A 40 -14.43 -11.21 12.41
CA ASP A 40 -15.74 -11.02 13.01
C ASP A 40 -16.38 -9.69 12.56
N THR A 41 -17.68 -9.51 12.82
CA THR A 41 -18.43 -8.30 12.46
C THR A 41 -19.19 -7.73 13.65
N GLY A 42 -19.45 -6.42 13.65
CA GLY A 42 -20.07 -5.73 14.78
C GLY A 42 -19.14 -5.64 16.00
N VAL A 43 -17.83 -5.55 15.76
CA VAL A 43 -16.80 -5.62 16.80
C VAL A 43 -16.00 -4.33 16.95
N THR A 44 -15.11 -4.27 17.95
CA THR A 44 -14.16 -3.19 18.20
C THR A 44 -12.71 -3.68 18.11
N PRO A 45 -11.71 -2.79 17.93
CA PRO A 45 -10.30 -3.19 17.91
C PRO A 45 -9.89 -3.97 19.18
N GLY A 46 -10.23 -3.46 20.37
CA GLY A 46 -9.91 -4.14 21.63
C GLY A 46 -10.59 -5.50 21.82
N GLN A 47 -11.79 -5.71 21.25
CA GLN A 47 -12.43 -7.04 21.20
C GLN A 47 -11.62 -8.01 20.34
N MET A 48 -11.13 -7.56 19.19
CA MET A 48 -10.32 -8.35 18.27
C MET A 48 -8.96 -8.72 18.86
N ALA A 49 -8.27 -7.76 19.49
CA ALA A 49 -7.01 -8.03 20.16
C ALA A 49 -7.22 -9.00 21.37
N LEU A 50 -8.32 -8.88 22.11
CA LEU A 50 -8.63 -9.80 23.21
C LEU A 50 -8.94 -11.21 22.69
N LYS A 51 -9.64 -11.30 21.55
CA LYS A 51 -9.94 -12.56 20.87
C LYS A 51 -8.64 -13.23 20.40
N ALA A 52 -7.71 -12.49 19.80
CA ALA A 52 -6.38 -13.00 19.44
C ALA A 52 -5.64 -13.64 20.63
N VAL A 53 -5.60 -12.95 21.78
CA VAL A 53 -5.01 -13.50 23.02
C VAL A 53 -5.66 -14.83 23.41
N VAL A 54 -6.99 -14.88 23.43
CA VAL A 54 -7.75 -16.07 23.86
C VAL A 54 -7.45 -17.24 22.92
N GLU A 55 -7.57 -17.03 21.62
CA GLU A 55 -7.40 -18.05 20.59
C GLU A 55 -5.95 -18.55 20.55
N GLY A 56 -4.97 -17.64 20.73
CA GLY A 56 -3.56 -17.99 20.86
C GLY A 56 -3.27 -18.88 22.07
N LEU A 57 -3.85 -18.58 23.23
CA LEU A 57 -3.73 -19.42 24.43
C LEU A 57 -4.45 -20.76 24.28
N GLU A 58 -5.64 -20.80 23.68
CA GLU A 58 -6.39 -22.04 23.46
C GLU A 58 -5.66 -23.01 22.50
N ALA A 59 -4.85 -22.49 21.58
CA ALA A 59 -4.07 -23.30 20.66
C ALA A 59 -2.89 -24.05 21.34
N LEU A 60 -2.56 -23.72 22.59
CA LEU A 60 -1.53 -24.41 23.37
C LEU A 60 -2.06 -25.74 23.92
N THR A 61 -1.45 -26.83 23.48
CA THR A 61 -1.91 -28.20 23.82
C THR A 61 -1.51 -28.69 25.22
N ARG A 62 -0.74 -27.89 25.96
CA ARG A 62 -0.25 -28.21 27.31
C ARG A 62 0.04 -26.93 28.10
N PRO A 63 0.12 -27.00 29.44
CA PRO A 63 0.58 -25.88 30.26
C PRO A 63 1.95 -25.36 29.79
N CYS A 64 2.05 -24.05 29.59
CA CYS A 64 3.24 -23.36 29.09
C CYS A 64 3.49 -22.11 29.91
N ARG A 65 4.76 -21.66 29.94
CA ARG A 65 5.10 -20.28 30.28
C ARG A 65 4.94 -19.45 29.00
N VAL A 66 4.07 -18.45 29.05
CA VAL A 66 3.70 -17.65 27.87
C VAL A 66 4.00 -16.20 28.16
N ARG A 67 4.78 -15.57 27.28
CA ARG A 67 4.93 -14.12 27.22
C ARG A 67 3.96 -13.58 26.19
N ILE A 68 3.12 -12.63 26.54
CA ILE A 68 2.11 -12.08 25.62
C ILE A 68 2.46 -10.64 25.29
N CYS A 69 2.64 -10.37 24.01
CA CYS A 69 2.93 -9.06 23.42
C CYS A 69 1.65 -8.57 22.70
N VAL A 70 1.17 -7.39 23.07
CA VAL A 70 -0.04 -6.77 22.50
C VAL A 70 0.18 -5.28 22.38
N GLU A 71 -0.09 -4.73 21.21
CA GLU A 71 0.05 -3.30 20.93
C GLU A 71 -1.21 -2.48 21.25
N ASP A 72 -2.37 -3.12 21.20
CA ASP A 72 -3.68 -2.50 21.47
C ASP A 72 -3.71 -1.74 22.81
N GLU A 73 -3.94 -0.42 22.70
CA GLU A 73 -3.94 0.52 23.81
C GLU A 73 -5.04 0.19 24.83
N THR A 74 -6.22 -0.22 24.35
CA THR A 74 -7.37 -0.57 25.22
C THR A 74 -7.00 -1.72 26.16
N LEU A 75 -6.36 -2.76 25.64
CA LEU A 75 -5.90 -3.88 26.45
C LEU A 75 -4.75 -3.49 27.39
N ARG A 76 -3.81 -2.65 26.94
CA ARG A 76 -2.73 -2.13 27.79
C ARG A 76 -3.30 -1.34 28.99
N GLU A 77 -4.30 -0.49 28.78
CA GLU A 77 -5.00 0.25 29.83
C GLU A 77 -5.72 -0.67 30.83
N HIS A 78 -6.52 -1.63 30.33
CA HIS A 78 -7.23 -2.58 31.19
C HIS A 78 -6.27 -3.41 32.05
N ARG A 79 -5.11 -3.80 31.49
CA ARG A 79 -4.03 -4.47 32.24
C ARG A 79 -3.46 -3.60 33.35
N ALA A 80 -3.14 -2.33 33.07
CA ALA A 80 -2.62 -1.40 34.07
C ALA A 80 -3.60 -1.24 35.24
N MET A 81 -4.91 -1.27 34.96
CA MET A 81 -5.97 -1.26 35.96
C MET A 81 -6.23 -2.62 36.62
N ARG A 82 -5.54 -3.69 36.21
CA ARG A 82 -5.74 -5.08 36.64
C ARG A 82 -7.17 -5.56 36.41
N THR A 83 -7.75 -5.15 35.29
CA THR A 83 -9.08 -5.51 34.79
C THR A 83 -8.97 -6.19 33.43
N LEU A 84 -10.09 -6.63 32.87
CA LEU A 84 -10.20 -7.04 31.46
C LEU A 84 -11.21 -6.11 30.77
N PRO A 85 -11.22 -6.01 29.43
CA PRO A 85 -12.30 -5.36 28.68
C PRO A 85 -13.65 -6.03 28.93
N ASP A 86 -14.76 -5.29 28.85
CA ASP A 86 -16.12 -5.78 29.17
C ASP A 86 -16.71 -6.74 28.12
N GLU A 87 -16.06 -7.90 27.98
CA GLU A 87 -16.42 -8.96 27.04
C GLU A 87 -16.76 -10.26 27.78
N PRO A 88 -18.02 -10.51 28.15
CA PRO A 88 -18.39 -11.57 29.08
C PRO A 88 -18.05 -12.98 28.56
N ASP A 89 -18.15 -13.21 27.25
CA ASP A 89 -17.81 -14.51 26.64
C ASP A 89 -16.29 -14.72 26.55
N LEU A 90 -15.54 -13.73 26.06
CA LEU A 90 -14.07 -13.80 25.99
C LEU A 90 -13.45 -13.90 27.39
N ARG A 91 -13.96 -13.18 28.38
CA ARG A 91 -13.54 -13.32 29.79
C ARG A 91 -13.77 -14.72 30.33
N ARG A 92 -14.90 -15.35 30.00
CA ARG A 92 -15.24 -16.71 30.46
C ARG A 92 -14.24 -17.73 29.92
N ARG A 93 -13.82 -17.57 28.66
CA ARG A 93 -12.79 -18.40 28.00
C ARG A 93 -11.38 -18.12 28.51
N LEU A 94 -11.03 -16.85 28.70
CA LEU A 94 -9.68 -16.44 29.12
C LEU A 94 -9.32 -16.90 30.54
N ARG A 95 -10.27 -16.85 31.49
CA ARG A 95 -9.99 -17.17 32.90
C ARG A 95 -9.37 -18.56 33.14
N PRO A 96 -9.91 -19.67 32.60
CA PRO A 96 -9.28 -20.98 32.77
C PRO A 96 -7.90 -21.06 32.10
N LEU A 97 -7.69 -20.36 30.97
CA LEU A 97 -6.38 -20.33 30.29
C LEU A 97 -5.32 -19.63 31.13
N LEU A 98 -5.66 -18.50 31.75
CA LEU A 98 -4.75 -17.80 32.68
C LEU A 98 -4.42 -18.64 33.94
N ALA A 99 -5.27 -19.60 34.30
CA ALA A 99 -4.99 -20.54 35.39
C ALA A 99 -4.16 -21.76 34.92
N GLN A 100 -4.30 -22.15 33.66
CA GLN A 100 -3.58 -23.27 33.04
C GLN A 100 -2.15 -22.90 32.64
N HIS A 101 -1.94 -21.67 32.17
CA HIS A 101 -0.66 -21.18 31.67
C HIS A 101 -0.02 -20.18 32.64
N HIS A 102 1.31 -20.18 32.71
CA HIS A 102 2.04 -19.14 33.44
C HIS A 102 2.26 -17.94 32.51
N VAL A 103 1.31 -17.01 32.53
CA VAL A 103 1.26 -15.86 31.63
C VAL A 103 2.01 -14.66 32.20
N ILE A 104 2.87 -14.07 31.37
CA ILE A 104 3.57 -12.80 31.60
C ILE A 104 3.17 -11.87 30.46
N TRP A 105 2.80 -10.63 30.79
CA TRP A 105 2.52 -9.60 29.79
C TRP A 105 3.80 -8.80 29.55
N ASP A 106 4.18 -8.63 28.28
CA ASP A 106 5.33 -7.82 27.91
C ASP A 106 4.94 -6.32 27.88
N GLU A 107 5.88 -5.47 28.28
CA GLU A 107 5.73 -4.00 28.27
C GLU A 107 6.40 -3.36 27.04
N GLY A 108 7.08 -4.13 26.18
CA GLY A 108 7.45 -3.70 24.82
C GLY A 108 8.87 -3.12 24.66
N ASP A 109 9.85 -3.62 25.41
CA ASP A 109 11.22 -3.05 25.40
C ASP A 109 12.25 -3.83 24.55
N ASP A 110 11.88 -4.92 23.88
CA ASP A 110 12.83 -5.78 23.13
C ASP A 110 12.73 -5.61 21.60
N GLU A 111 13.73 -4.95 21.00
CA GLU A 111 13.82 -4.70 19.55
C GLU A 111 13.93 -5.97 18.70
N SER A 112 14.35 -7.11 19.28
CA SER A 112 14.56 -8.35 18.53
C SER A 112 13.28 -9.09 18.13
N GLU A 113 12.13 -8.69 18.70
CA GLU A 113 10.82 -9.33 18.50
C GLU A 113 9.87 -8.52 17.58
N ARG A 114 10.31 -7.35 17.09
CA ARG A 114 9.53 -6.46 16.19
C ARG A 114 9.13 -7.10 14.86
N TRP A 115 9.85 -8.12 14.40
CA TRP A 115 9.50 -8.82 13.16
C TRP A 115 8.27 -9.70 13.32
N ASP A 116 8.17 -10.46 14.42
CA ASP A 116 7.01 -11.32 14.70
C ASP A 116 5.75 -10.51 15.01
N GLU A 117 5.95 -9.35 15.65
CA GLU A 117 4.90 -8.34 15.86
C GLU A 117 4.37 -7.80 14.52
N ALA A 118 5.25 -7.40 13.60
CA ALA A 118 4.84 -6.99 12.26
C ALA A 118 4.09 -8.12 11.53
N VAL A 119 4.53 -9.38 11.61
CA VAL A 119 3.77 -10.50 11.02
C VAL A 119 2.37 -10.62 11.63
N CYS A 120 2.23 -10.38 12.94
CA CYS A 120 0.95 -10.45 13.64
C CYS A 120 0.00 -9.32 13.23
N GLU A 121 0.49 -8.09 13.18
CA GLU A 121 -0.26 -6.90 12.72
C GLU A 121 -0.81 -7.11 11.31
N LEU A 122 0.07 -7.52 10.39
CA LEU A 122 -0.30 -7.77 9.00
C LEU A 122 -1.36 -8.85 8.85
N ALA A 123 -1.25 -9.93 9.63
CA ALA A 123 -2.23 -11.01 9.60
C ALA A 123 -3.61 -10.54 10.11
N ALA A 124 -3.66 -9.63 11.08
CA ALA A 124 -4.91 -9.04 11.57
C ALA A 124 -5.52 -8.07 10.54
N GLU A 125 -4.70 -7.25 9.89
CA GLU A 125 -5.13 -6.36 8.80
C GLU A 125 -5.73 -7.14 7.62
N LEU A 126 -5.06 -8.20 7.16
CA LEU A 126 -5.59 -9.03 6.07
C LEU A 126 -6.93 -9.67 6.44
N ALA A 127 -7.06 -10.21 7.65
CA ALA A 127 -8.33 -10.76 8.11
C ALA A 127 -9.43 -9.70 8.16
N HIS A 128 -9.10 -8.46 8.55
CA HIS A 128 -10.01 -7.32 8.52
C HIS A 128 -10.48 -7.01 7.10
N HIS A 129 -9.54 -6.91 6.14
CA HIS A 129 -9.87 -6.66 4.73
C HIS A 129 -10.70 -7.80 4.12
N GLN A 130 -10.44 -9.05 4.51
CA GLN A 130 -11.21 -10.21 4.06
C GLN A 130 -12.67 -10.15 4.54
N VAL A 131 -12.94 -9.84 5.80
CA VAL A 131 -14.32 -9.75 6.30
C VAL A 131 -15.07 -8.53 5.78
N ARG A 132 -14.37 -7.40 5.62
CA ARG A 132 -14.93 -6.20 4.98
C ARG A 132 -15.29 -6.51 3.53
N GLY A 133 -14.39 -7.16 2.79
CA GLY A 133 -14.65 -7.63 1.43
C GLY A 133 -15.84 -8.58 1.36
N ALA A 134 -15.90 -9.59 2.24
CA ALA A 134 -17.00 -10.56 2.30
C ALA A 134 -18.37 -9.91 2.57
N SER A 135 -18.42 -8.84 3.37
CA SER A 135 -19.66 -8.09 3.61
C SER A 135 -20.11 -7.24 2.43
N LEU A 136 -19.18 -6.79 1.59
CA LEU A 136 -19.48 -6.12 0.32
C LEU A 136 -19.94 -7.12 -0.75
N THR A 137 -19.61 -8.40 -0.57
CA THR A 137 -20.00 -9.53 -1.43
C THR A 137 -21.11 -10.38 -0.82
N GLY A 138 -21.93 -9.83 0.10
CA GLY A 138 -23.11 -10.53 0.64
C GLY A 138 -23.89 -11.21 -0.48
N PRO A 139 -24.56 -12.37 -0.23
CA PRO A 139 -25.05 -13.25 -1.28
C PRO A 139 -25.78 -12.40 -2.31
N ALA A 140 -25.26 -12.38 -3.53
CA ALA A 140 -25.97 -11.80 -4.65
C ALA A 140 -27.36 -12.43 -4.59
N GLU A 141 -28.37 -11.63 -4.22
CA GLU A 141 -29.75 -12.07 -4.38
C GLU A 141 -29.83 -12.51 -5.85
N ASP A 142 -30.19 -13.76 -6.09
CA ASP A 142 -30.27 -14.33 -7.43
C ASP A 142 -30.99 -13.33 -8.36
N GLY A 143 -30.22 -12.66 -9.25
CA GLY A 143 -30.73 -11.62 -10.15
C GLY A 143 -30.21 -10.18 -9.96
N VAL A 144 -29.37 -9.87 -8.96
CA VAL A 144 -28.71 -8.55 -8.85
C VAL A 144 -27.34 -8.62 -9.55
N GLU A 145 -27.14 -7.78 -10.57
CA GLU A 145 -25.83 -7.64 -11.24
C GLU A 145 -24.74 -7.23 -10.23
N ALA A 146 -23.59 -7.92 -10.27
CA ALA A 146 -22.45 -7.58 -9.41
C ALA A 146 -21.96 -6.17 -9.72
N THR A 147 -21.65 -5.37 -8.70
CA THR A 147 -21.15 -4.00 -8.90
C THR A 147 -19.63 -3.99 -9.04
N LEU A 148 -19.06 -2.96 -9.67
CA LEU A 148 -17.61 -2.79 -9.80
C LEU A 148 -16.94 -2.76 -8.43
N ALA A 149 -17.52 -2.05 -7.45
CA ALA A 149 -16.99 -2.02 -6.09
C ALA A 149 -16.91 -3.41 -5.45
N ALA A 150 -17.94 -4.24 -5.64
CA ALA A 150 -17.99 -5.59 -5.09
C ALA A 150 -16.95 -6.50 -5.74
N VAL A 151 -16.83 -6.51 -7.07
CA VAL A 151 -15.87 -7.37 -7.78
C VAL A 151 -14.42 -6.98 -7.49
N LEU A 152 -14.11 -5.68 -7.31
CA LEU A 152 -12.79 -5.21 -6.90
C LEU A 152 -12.40 -5.76 -5.52
N SER A 153 -13.36 -5.81 -4.59
CA SER A 153 -13.14 -6.41 -3.27
C SER A 153 -12.96 -7.92 -3.35
N SER A 154 -13.76 -8.63 -4.15
CA SER A 154 -13.61 -10.08 -4.36
C SER A 154 -12.24 -10.43 -4.94
N TYR A 155 -11.79 -9.67 -5.94
CA TYR A 155 -10.47 -9.85 -6.54
C TYR A 155 -9.35 -9.75 -5.50
N LEU A 156 -9.41 -8.73 -4.62
CA LEU A 156 -8.43 -8.56 -3.55
C LEU A 156 -8.44 -9.70 -2.51
N VAL A 157 -9.56 -10.39 -2.32
CA VAL A 157 -9.65 -11.51 -1.36
C VAL A 157 -9.14 -12.82 -1.96
N GLU A 158 -9.30 -13.02 -3.27
CA GLU A 158 -9.09 -14.33 -3.90
C GLU A 158 -7.67 -14.59 -4.42
N GLN A 159 -6.80 -13.58 -4.59
CA GLN A 159 -5.68 -13.68 -5.54
C GLN A 159 -4.25 -13.58 -4.97
N TRP A 160 -4.05 -13.37 -3.67
CA TRP A 160 -2.69 -13.03 -3.17
C TRP A 160 -2.00 -14.17 -2.43
N ASP A 161 -0.79 -14.46 -2.88
CA ASP A 161 0.08 -15.52 -2.38
C ASP A 161 0.78 -15.14 -1.06
N ASP A 162 1.00 -13.84 -0.83
CA ASP A 162 1.58 -13.27 0.39
C ASP A 162 1.12 -11.82 0.62
N MET A 163 1.50 -11.28 1.78
CA MET A 163 1.07 -9.96 2.26
C MET A 163 1.64 -8.79 1.45
N ASP A 164 2.88 -8.88 1.00
CA ASP A 164 3.51 -7.79 0.26
C ASP A 164 2.82 -7.65 -1.10
N ALA A 165 2.52 -8.78 -1.74
CA ALA A 165 1.71 -8.80 -2.95
C ALA A 165 0.29 -8.23 -2.72
N PHE A 166 -0.36 -8.60 -1.60
CA PHE A 166 -1.67 -8.03 -1.24
C PHE A 166 -1.61 -6.50 -1.07
N LYS A 167 -0.62 -5.99 -0.35
CA LYS A 167 -0.47 -4.54 -0.10
C LYS A 167 -0.24 -3.75 -1.38
N GLU A 168 0.64 -4.24 -2.24
CA GLU A 168 0.90 -3.61 -3.52
C GLU A 168 -0.37 -3.57 -4.39
N ALA A 169 -1.14 -4.66 -4.37
CA ALA A 169 -2.40 -4.72 -5.08
C ALA A 169 -3.48 -3.82 -4.48
N ASP A 170 -3.66 -3.82 -3.16
CA ASP A 170 -4.61 -2.94 -2.47
C ASP A 170 -4.27 -1.48 -2.71
N ALA A 171 -2.97 -1.11 -2.71
CA ALA A 171 -2.53 0.24 -3.07
C ALA A 171 -2.86 0.61 -4.53
N ALA A 172 -2.68 -0.32 -5.47
CA ALA A 172 -3.03 -0.12 -6.88
C ALA A 172 -4.56 0.02 -7.07
N ILE A 173 -5.34 -0.89 -6.48
CA ILE A 173 -6.81 -0.88 -6.53
C ILE A 173 -7.40 0.34 -5.80
N GLY A 174 -6.81 0.75 -4.68
CA GLY A 174 -7.16 1.96 -3.96
C GLY A 174 -6.93 3.22 -4.81
N THR A 175 -5.80 3.29 -5.52
CA THR A 175 -5.52 4.40 -6.45
C THR A 175 -6.50 4.39 -7.63
N LEU A 176 -6.86 3.22 -8.15
CA LEU A 176 -7.87 3.08 -9.21
C LEU A 176 -9.25 3.54 -8.73
N ARG A 177 -9.67 3.12 -7.53
CA ARG A 177 -10.93 3.57 -6.90
C ARG A 177 -10.95 5.09 -6.73
N PHE A 178 -9.85 5.68 -6.29
CA PHE A 178 -9.71 7.14 -6.22
C PHE A 178 -9.88 7.78 -7.60
N SER A 179 -9.21 7.26 -8.63
CA SER A 179 -9.34 7.76 -10.01
C SER A 179 -10.78 7.75 -10.50
N ILE A 180 -11.48 6.61 -10.34
CA ILE A 180 -12.88 6.45 -10.71
C ILE A 180 -13.76 7.44 -9.95
N GLY A 181 -13.59 7.56 -8.62
CA GLY A 181 -14.41 8.45 -7.81
C GLY A 181 -14.14 9.94 -8.07
N TRP A 182 -12.94 10.29 -8.50
CA TRP A 182 -12.55 11.68 -8.75
C TRP A 182 -12.94 12.16 -10.15
N TYR A 183 -12.74 11.32 -11.16
CA TYR A 183 -12.96 11.69 -12.57
C TYR A 183 -14.22 11.09 -13.18
N GLY A 184 -14.81 10.07 -12.55
CA GLY A 184 -16.04 9.44 -13.01
C GLY A 184 -17.28 10.17 -12.50
N ASP A 185 -18.34 10.14 -13.31
CA ASP A 185 -19.65 10.71 -12.96
C ASP A 185 -20.48 9.79 -12.05
N LYS A 186 -20.03 8.54 -11.87
CA LYS A 186 -20.77 7.46 -11.23
C LYS A 186 -19.87 6.74 -10.22
N PRO A 187 -20.32 6.50 -8.98
CA PRO A 187 -19.53 5.78 -8.00
C PRO A 187 -19.41 4.30 -8.40
N SER A 188 -18.28 3.67 -8.09
CA SER A 188 -18.02 2.25 -8.40
C SER A 188 -19.04 1.29 -7.78
N ALA A 189 -19.75 1.70 -6.74
CA ALA A 189 -20.83 0.94 -6.12
C ALA A 189 -22.10 0.83 -7.01
N GLU A 190 -22.25 1.72 -8.00
CA GLU A 190 -23.38 1.71 -8.93
C GLU A 190 -22.99 1.19 -10.31
N MET A 191 -21.69 1.04 -10.58
CA MET A 191 -21.16 0.63 -11.87
C MET A 191 -21.24 -0.88 -12.07
N ALA A 192 -21.50 -1.32 -13.31
CA ALA A 192 -21.26 -2.68 -13.74
C ALA A 192 -19.75 -2.95 -13.85
N PRO A 193 -19.29 -4.21 -13.69
CA PRO A 193 -17.88 -4.54 -13.69
C PRO A 193 -17.18 -4.19 -15.00
N ALA A 194 -17.88 -4.36 -16.12
CA ALA A 194 -17.36 -4.09 -17.45
C ALA A 194 -17.07 -2.59 -17.67
N GLU A 195 -17.72 -1.68 -16.94
CA GLU A 195 -17.48 -0.23 -17.03
C GLU A 195 -16.06 0.15 -16.60
N ILE A 196 -15.31 -0.73 -15.91
CA ILE A 196 -13.92 -0.48 -15.49
C ILE A 196 -13.03 -0.02 -16.66
N VAL A 197 -13.23 -0.59 -17.85
CA VAL A 197 -12.38 -0.31 -19.03
C VAL A 197 -12.42 1.15 -19.45
N GLU A 198 -13.54 1.83 -19.21
CA GLU A 198 -13.73 3.25 -19.56
C GLU A 198 -12.89 4.19 -18.68
N HIS A 199 -12.43 3.70 -17.52
CA HIS A 199 -11.67 4.50 -16.55
C HIS A 199 -10.16 4.23 -16.58
N LEU A 200 -9.72 3.16 -17.26
CA LEU A 200 -8.31 2.76 -17.26
C LEU A 200 -7.41 3.80 -17.94
N SER A 201 -7.88 4.42 -19.02
CA SER A 201 -7.13 5.49 -19.69
C SER A 201 -6.87 6.66 -18.73
N THR A 202 -7.90 7.14 -18.01
CA THR A 202 -7.76 8.21 -17.01
C THR A 202 -6.86 7.79 -15.85
N PHE A 203 -6.94 6.53 -15.43
CA PHE A 203 -6.08 6.00 -14.38
C PHE A 203 -4.60 6.04 -14.78
N PHE A 204 -4.25 5.48 -15.94
CA PHE A 204 -2.85 5.39 -16.39
C PHE A 204 -2.31 6.73 -16.92
N HIS A 205 -3.08 7.52 -17.66
CA HIS A 205 -2.56 8.75 -18.29
C HIS A 205 -2.83 10.03 -17.51
N THR A 206 -3.65 9.99 -16.46
CA THR A 206 -3.94 11.19 -15.65
C THR A 206 -3.67 10.96 -14.18
N THR A 207 -4.13 9.87 -13.58
CA THR A 207 -4.03 9.70 -12.12
C THR A 207 -2.63 9.25 -11.69
N LEU A 208 -2.11 8.18 -12.27
CA LEU A 208 -0.79 7.64 -11.91
C LEU A 208 0.37 8.62 -12.16
N PRO A 209 0.45 9.38 -13.27
CA PRO A 209 1.56 10.31 -13.52
C PRO A 209 1.63 11.45 -12.50
N HIS A 210 0.48 11.84 -11.95
CA HIS A 210 0.37 12.93 -10.98
C HIS A 210 0.36 12.43 -9.53
N LYS A 211 0.39 11.12 -9.30
CA LYS A 211 0.57 10.57 -7.96
C LYS A 211 1.99 10.92 -7.52
N GLN A 212 2.08 11.82 -6.54
CA GLN A 212 3.36 12.17 -5.92
C GLN A 212 4.08 10.88 -5.52
N HIS A 213 5.29 10.69 -6.07
CA HIS A 213 6.14 9.54 -5.83
C HIS A 213 5.71 8.21 -6.46
N ALA A 214 4.91 8.18 -7.53
CA ALA A 214 4.70 6.95 -8.29
C ALA A 214 6.04 6.44 -8.87
N SER A 215 6.66 5.52 -8.15
CA SER A 215 7.92 4.91 -8.54
C SER A 215 7.74 4.05 -9.79
N PRO A 216 8.81 3.77 -10.54
CA PRO A 216 8.75 2.85 -11.67
C PRO A 216 8.24 1.45 -11.27
N HIS A 217 8.50 1.05 -10.03
CA HIS A 217 7.98 -0.19 -9.47
C HIS A 217 6.47 -0.13 -9.32
N GLU A 218 5.93 0.90 -8.66
CA GLU A 218 4.49 1.07 -8.47
C GLU A 218 3.72 1.17 -9.80
N ILE A 219 4.25 1.87 -10.81
CA ILE A 219 3.62 1.95 -12.14
C ILE A 219 3.51 0.56 -12.77
N ARG A 220 4.59 -0.23 -12.75
CA ARG A 220 4.59 -1.59 -13.28
C ARG A 220 3.67 -2.51 -12.47
N THR A 221 3.67 -2.38 -11.16
CA THR A 221 2.80 -3.16 -10.30
C THR A 221 1.33 -2.82 -10.53
N ALA A 222 0.97 -1.55 -10.68
CA ALA A 222 -0.38 -1.15 -11.05
C ALA A 222 -0.80 -1.75 -12.41
N GLY A 223 0.08 -1.70 -13.42
CA GLY A 223 -0.14 -2.34 -14.72
C GLY A 223 -0.44 -3.84 -14.60
N LYS A 224 0.39 -4.56 -13.84
CA LYS A 224 0.21 -5.99 -13.59
C LYS A 224 -1.09 -6.28 -12.83
N VAL A 225 -1.34 -5.60 -11.72
CA VAL A 225 -2.53 -5.82 -10.87
C VAL A 225 -3.82 -5.57 -11.63
N VAL A 226 -3.85 -4.54 -12.48
CA VAL A 226 -5.03 -4.25 -13.32
C VAL A 226 -5.17 -5.29 -14.44
N SER A 227 -4.07 -5.73 -15.06
CA SER A 227 -4.13 -6.78 -16.08
C SER A 227 -4.65 -8.11 -15.52
N ASP A 228 -4.13 -8.51 -14.35
CA ASP A 228 -4.56 -9.70 -13.62
C ASP A 228 -6.05 -9.59 -13.20
N LEU A 229 -6.49 -8.39 -12.80
CA LEU A 229 -7.91 -8.10 -12.51
C LEU A 229 -8.78 -8.26 -13.76
N LEU A 230 -8.36 -7.75 -14.92
CA LEU A 230 -9.13 -7.88 -16.16
C LEU A 230 -9.25 -9.34 -16.60
N GLU A 231 -8.17 -10.12 -16.49
CA GLU A 231 -8.21 -11.55 -16.75
C GLU A 231 -9.15 -12.28 -15.78
N TRP A 232 -9.08 -11.95 -14.49
CA TRP A 232 -9.97 -12.51 -13.47
C TRP A 232 -11.44 -12.15 -13.75
N LEU A 233 -11.75 -10.92 -14.17
CA LEU A 233 -13.11 -10.51 -14.56
C LEU A 233 -13.63 -11.29 -15.77
N VAL A 234 -12.79 -11.59 -16.75
CA VAL A 234 -13.14 -12.45 -17.88
C VAL A 234 -13.47 -13.87 -17.40
N VAL A 235 -12.64 -14.45 -16.53
CA VAL A 235 -12.87 -15.79 -15.95
C VAL A 235 -14.17 -15.87 -15.16
N LYS A 236 -14.53 -14.80 -14.43
CA LYS A 236 -15.78 -14.70 -13.67
C LYS A 236 -17.00 -14.35 -14.55
N GLY A 237 -16.80 -14.11 -15.85
CA GLY A 237 -17.88 -13.79 -16.79
C GLY A 237 -18.40 -12.36 -16.68
N HIS A 238 -17.62 -11.46 -16.08
CA HIS A 238 -17.97 -10.06 -15.85
C HIS A 238 -17.44 -9.11 -16.94
N LEU A 239 -16.53 -9.57 -17.80
CA LEU A 239 -15.92 -8.79 -18.87
C LEU A 239 -15.72 -9.63 -20.14
N ASP A 240 -15.90 -9.01 -21.30
CA ASP A 240 -15.59 -9.64 -22.59
C ASP A 240 -14.07 -9.76 -22.81
N ALA A 241 -13.62 -10.91 -23.31
CA ALA A 241 -12.19 -11.18 -23.50
C ALA A 241 -11.53 -10.27 -24.57
N GLY A 242 -12.30 -9.79 -25.55
CA GLY A 242 -11.81 -8.82 -26.53
C GLY A 242 -11.63 -7.43 -25.92
N ALA A 243 -12.61 -6.98 -25.13
CA ALA A 243 -12.51 -5.72 -24.38
C ALA A 243 -11.34 -5.74 -23.38
N ALA A 244 -11.16 -6.84 -22.64
CA ALA A 244 -10.04 -7.02 -21.74
C ALA A 244 -8.69 -6.93 -22.46
N ARG A 245 -8.54 -7.59 -23.62
CA ARG A 245 -7.29 -7.56 -24.38
C ARG A 245 -6.94 -6.16 -24.88
N SER A 246 -7.92 -5.45 -25.43
CA SER A 246 -7.72 -4.06 -25.88
C SER A 246 -7.28 -3.17 -24.72
N ALA A 247 -7.92 -3.32 -23.55
CA ALA A 247 -7.55 -2.57 -22.36
C ALA A 247 -6.12 -2.89 -21.88
N VAL A 248 -5.70 -4.16 -21.91
CA VAL A 248 -4.32 -4.55 -21.55
C VAL A 248 -3.29 -3.95 -22.51
N GLU A 249 -3.57 -3.92 -23.82
CA GLU A 249 -2.67 -3.28 -24.78
C GLU A 249 -2.48 -1.77 -24.49
N ASP A 250 -3.55 -1.07 -24.12
CA ASP A 250 -3.50 0.34 -23.71
C ASP A 250 -2.74 0.52 -22.38
N ILE A 251 -2.94 -0.38 -21.40
CA ILE A 251 -2.21 -0.40 -20.14
C ILE A 251 -0.71 -0.56 -20.38
N ASP A 252 -0.32 -1.58 -21.15
CA ASP A 252 1.08 -1.88 -21.44
C ASP A 252 1.76 -0.68 -22.10
N THR A 253 1.08 -0.03 -23.06
CA THR A 253 1.56 1.19 -23.69
C THR A 253 1.78 2.31 -22.67
N GLY A 254 0.80 2.58 -21.81
CA GLY A 254 0.91 3.61 -20.77
C GLY A 254 2.04 3.32 -19.76
N VAL A 255 2.21 2.07 -19.35
CA VAL A 255 3.28 1.64 -18.44
C VAL A 255 4.65 1.80 -19.10
N ASP A 256 4.79 1.41 -20.37
CA ASP A 256 6.04 1.52 -21.13
C ASP A 256 6.46 2.97 -21.37
N GLU A 257 5.50 3.89 -21.49
CA GLU A 257 5.76 5.32 -21.61
C GLU A 257 6.12 5.96 -20.25
N LEU A 258 5.40 5.62 -19.18
CA LEU A 258 5.51 6.30 -17.89
C LEU A 258 6.66 5.79 -17.01
N ALA A 259 6.90 4.48 -16.99
CA ALA A 259 7.90 3.89 -16.10
C ALA A 259 9.34 4.41 -16.36
N PRO A 260 9.78 4.65 -17.61
CA PRO A 260 11.07 5.29 -17.89
C PRO A 260 11.15 6.74 -17.40
N ILE A 261 10.07 7.51 -17.54
CA ILE A 261 10.02 8.91 -17.09
C ILE A 261 10.08 8.98 -15.57
N ALA A 262 9.31 8.14 -14.89
CA ALA A 262 9.36 8.01 -13.44
C ALA A 262 10.76 7.60 -12.96
N ALA A 263 11.47 6.75 -13.72
CA ALA A 263 12.84 6.34 -13.39
C ALA A 263 13.82 7.52 -13.54
N PHE A 264 13.67 8.31 -14.60
CA PHE A 264 14.43 9.54 -14.80
C PHE A 264 14.20 10.56 -13.67
N VAL A 265 12.94 10.82 -13.30
CA VAL A 265 12.61 11.73 -12.19
C VAL A 265 13.17 11.21 -10.86
N SER A 266 13.03 9.91 -10.60
CA SER A 266 13.53 9.27 -9.37
C SER A 266 15.06 9.16 -9.31
N ALA A 267 15.76 9.39 -10.42
CA ALA A 267 17.22 9.33 -10.46
C ALA A 267 17.89 10.58 -9.88
N PHE A 268 17.16 11.68 -9.66
CA PHE A 268 17.69 12.88 -9.02
C PHE A 268 17.76 12.71 -7.49
N GLU A 269 18.97 12.77 -6.95
CA GLU A 269 19.24 12.73 -5.51
C GLU A 269 19.42 14.16 -4.97
N SER A 270 19.48 14.32 -3.64
CA SER A 270 19.72 15.63 -3.01
C SER A 270 21.00 16.32 -3.50
N ASP A 271 22.02 15.54 -3.87
CA ASP A 271 23.30 16.05 -4.36
C ASP A 271 23.24 16.55 -5.81
N ASP A 272 22.18 16.18 -6.56
CA ASP A 272 21.92 16.68 -7.91
C ASP A 272 21.14 18.00 -7.91
N LEU A 273 20.58 18.39 -6.75
CA LEU A 273 19.72 19.56 -6.60
C LEU A 273 20.44 20.67 -5.83
N VAL A 274 20.17 21.92 -6.20
CA VAL A 274 20.69 23.10 -5.51
C VAL A 274 19.62 23.67 -4.59
N PRO A 275 19.96 24.16 -3.38
CA PRO A 275 18.99 24.84 -2.54
C PRO A 275 18.52 26.12 -3.22
N TRP A 276 17.29 26.53 -2.91
CA TRP A 276 16.78 27.82 -3.39
C TRP A 276 17.64 28.97 -2.83
N PRO A 277 18.33 29.75 -3.68
CA PRO A 277 19.25 30.79 -3.23
C PRO A 277 18.52 32.07 -2.80
N GLU A 278 19.23 33.02 -2.19
CA GLU A 278 18.67 34.35 -1.93
C GLU A 278 18.22 35.01 -3.23
N ASN A 279 17.01 35.60 -3.24
CA ASN A 279 16.41 36.22 -4.44
C ASN A 279 17.30 37.29 -5.10
N SER A 280 18.19 37.94 -4.34
CA SER A 280 19.14 38.94 -4.84
C SER A 280 20.21 38.36 -5.77
N LEU A 281 20.42 37.03 -5.73
CA LEU A 281 21.42 36.31 -6.51
C LEU A 281 20.83 35.63 -7.76
N ILE A 282 19.51 35.58 -7.87
CA ILE A 282 18.80 34.92 -8.97
C ILE A 282 18.79 35.84 -10.19
N GLU A 283 19.37 35.37 -11.29
CA GLU A 283 19.34 36.05 -12.59
C GLU A 283 18.04 35.70 -13.33
N GLU A 284 17.69 34.41 -13.35
CA GLU A 284 16.51 33.84 -13.98
C GLU A 284 16.03 32.65 -13.13
N HIS A 285 14.74 32.35 -13.13
CA HIS A 285 14.20 31.17 -12.47
C HIS A 285 12.96 30.64 -13.18
N VAL A 286 12.65 29.38 -12.91
CA VAL A 286 11.41 28.69 -13.22
C VAL A 286 10.97 28.01 -11.93
N ASP A 287 9.71 28.15 -11.57
CA ASP A 287 9.17 27.58 -10.34
C ASP A 287 7.95 26.71 -10.60
N CYS A 288 8.12 25.40 -10.41
CA CYS A 288 7.07 24.39 -10.59
C CYS A 288 6.36 24.54 -11.95
N GLU A 289 7.13 24.64 -13.02
CA GLU A 289 6.60 24.72 -14.39
C GLU A 289 7.01 23.46 -15.17
N TYR A 290 6.16 23.07 -16.12
CA TYR A 290 6.48 22.04 -17.10
C TYR A 290 7.43 22.60 -18.15
N LEU A 291 8.58 21.96 -18.31
CA LEU A 291 9.53 22.24 -19.38
C LEU A 291 9.82 20.97 -20.17
N THR A 292 9.96 21.09 -21.48
CA THR A 292 10.24 19.96 -22.36
C THR A 292 11.74 19.78 -22.53
N ILE A 293 12.24 18.55 -22.45
CA ILE A 293 13.64 18.24 -22.75
C ILE A 293 13.89 18.43 -24.25
N ASP A 294 14.74 19.39 -24.58
CA ASP A 294 15.07 19.79 -25.96
C ASP A 294 16.34 19.10 -26.45
N GLU A 295 17.40 19.13 -25.63
CA GLU A 295 18.69 18.54 -25.95
C GLU A 295 19.24 17.74 -24.77
N VAL A 296 19.83 16.58 -25.05
CA VAL A 296 20.50 15.72 -24.08
C VAL A 296 21.94 15.52 -24.51
N SER A 297 22.88 15.83 -23.61
CA SER A 297 24.30 15.54 -23.77
C SER A 297 24.77 14.56 -22.70
N THR A 298 26.01 14.07 -22.78
CA THR A 298 26.56 13.11 -21.80
C THR A 298 26.56 13.56 -20.33
N ARG A 299 26.43 14.87 -20.07
CA ARG A 299 26.47 15.48 -18.72
C ARG A 299 25.54 16.69 -18.56
N SER A 300 24.65 16.93 -19.51
CA SER A 300 23.72 18.04 -19.40
C SER A 300 22.42 17.78 -20.12
N ILE A 301 21.38 18.45 -19.66
CA ILE A 301 20.10 18.56 -20.35
C ILE A 301 19.80 20.03 -20.60
N THR A 302 19.15 20.34 -21.71
CA THR A 302 18.58 21.65 -22.00
C THR A 302 17.08 21.47 -22.14
N LEU A 303 16.32 22.34 -21.49
CA LEU A 303 14.87 22.32 -21.54
C LEU A 303 14.33 23.60 -22.17
N HIS A 304 13.16 23.51 -22.79
CA HIS A 304 12.43 24.66 -23.29
C HIS A 304 11.07 24.78 -22.61
N GLY A 305 10.60 26.01 -22.38
CA GLY A 305 9.22 26.27 -21.97
C GLY A 305 8.34 26.57 -23.18
N ASP A 306 7.03 26.42 -23.01
CA ASP A 306 6.03 26.67 -24.06
C ASP A 306 6.02 28.13 -24.55
N ASP A 307 6.58 29.06 -23.77
CA ASP A 307 6.75 30.47 -24.12
C ASP A 307 8.07 30.77 -24.86
N GLY A 308 8.84 29.72 -25.22
CA GLY A 308 10.10 29.82 -25.93
C GLY A 308 11.32 30.10 -25.05
N ARG A 309 11.16 30.13 -23.71
CA ARG A 309 12.30 30.24 -22.80
C ARG A 309 13.19 29.00 -22.89
N VAL A 310 14.50 29.17 -22.73
CA VAL A 310 15.48 28.07 -22.72
C VAL A 310 16.13 27.99 -21.35
N VAL A 311 15.98 26.84 -20.69
CA VAL A 311 16.58 26.51 -19.40
C VAL A 311 17.70 25.51 -19.62
N GLY A 312 18.93 26.00 -19.60
CA GLY A 312 20.10 25.15 -19.71
C GLY A 312 21.29 25.81 -20.41
N PRO A 313 22.37 25.05 -20.65
CA PRO A 313 22.51 23.64 -20.26
C PRO A 313 22.58 23.47 -18.73
N VAL A 314 21.78 22.57 -18.20
CA VAL A 314 21.76 22.16 -16.79
C VAL A 314 22.71 20.97 -16.64
N THR A 315 23.67 21.04 -15.71
CA THR A 315 24.59 19.92 -15.47
C THR A 315 23.87 18.79 -14.73
N VAL A 316 23.99 17.56 -15.21
CA VAL A 316 23.43 16.35 -14.58
C VAL A 316 24.46 15.22 -14.57
N ARG A 317 24.30 14.24 -13.66
CA ARG A 317 25.13 13.02 -13.66
C ARG A 317 24.97 12.24 -14.97
N PRO A 318 26.02 11.56 -15.48
CA PRO A 318 25.91 10.72 -16.68
C PRO A 318 24.81 9.66 -16.61
N GLY A 319 24.56 9.09 -15.43
CA GLY A 319 23.49 8.10 -15.23
C GLY A 319 22.08 8.67 -15.41
N ILE A 320 21.88 9.96 -15.11
CA ILE A 320 20.62 10.68 -15.33
C ILE A 320 20.51 11.05 -16.82
N ALA A 321 21.59 11.56 -17.41
CA ALA A 321 21.60 11.95 -18.83
C ALA A 321 21.28 10.78 -19.77
N VAL A 322 21.74 9.56 -19.46
CA VAL A 322 21.44 8.35 -20.26
C VAL A 322 19.97 7.96 -20.22
N GLN A 323 19.23 8.34 -19.17
CA GLN A 323 17.80 8.06 -19.03
C GLN A 323 16.93 9.14 -19.69
N ALA A 324 17.48 10.34 -19.90
CA ALA A 324 16.73 11.47 -20.44
C ALA A 324 16.38 11.26 -21.91
N GLN A 325 15.14 11.53 -22.29
CA GLN A 325 14.70 11.52 -23.68
C GLN A 325 14.16 12.89 -24.08
N THR A 326 14.47 13.30 -25.31
CA THR A 326 13.94 14.55 -25.89
C THR A 326 12.44 14.42 -26.11
N GLY A 327 11.69 15.48 -25.83
CA GLY A 327 10.22 15.51 -25.95
C GLY A 327 9.48 15.32 -24.63
N TRP A 328 10.10 14.71 -23.63
CA TRP A 328 9.49 14.56 -22.30
C TRP A 328 9.27 15.92 -21.64
N ARG A 329 8.07 16.11 -21.08
CA ARG A 329 7.68 17.29 -20.31
C ARG A 329 7.92 17.02 -18.84
N ILE A 330 8.78 17.79 -18.20
CA ILE A 330 9.18 17.59 -16.82
C ILE A 330 8.71 18.77 -15.97
N LEU A 331 7.96 18.48 -14.91
CA LEU A 331 7.59 19.47 -13.90
C LEU A 331 8.77 19.68 -12.96
N LEU A 332 9.35 20.88 -12.98
CA LEU A 332 10.55 21.17 -12.20
C LEU A 332 10.67 22.64 -11.77
N SER A 333 11.57 22.90 -10.83
CA SER A 333 12.04 24.24 -10.50
C SER A 333 13.54 24.36 -10.79
N ALA A 334 13.95 25.45 -11.41
CA ALA A 334 15.33 25.72 -11.78
C ALA A 334 15.71 27.18 -11.56
N VAL A 335 16.96 27.44 -11.19
CA VAL A 335 17.47 28.80 -10.97
C VAL A 335 18.78 29.01 -11.71
N LYS A 336 18.99 30.23 -12.20
CA LYS A 336 20.22 30.67 -12.83
C LYS A 336 20.96 31.63 -11.90
N VAL A 337 22.18 31.27 -11.54
CA VAL A 337 23.06 32.06 -10.67
C VAL A 337 24.44 32.12 -11.28
N ARG A 338 25.00 33.33 -11.44
CA ARG A 338 26.32 33.57 -12.04
C ARG A 338 26.44 32.92 -13.42
N GLY A 339 25.40 33.04 -14.24
CA GLY A 339 25.33 32.49 -15.58
C GLY A 339 25.22 30.96 -15.68
N ARG A 340 24.97 30.24 -14.57
CA ARG A 340 24.82 28.79 -14.55
C ARG A 340 23.44 28.38 -14.04
N TRP A 341 22.80 27.45 -14.75
CA TRP A 341 21.55 26.84 -14.32
C TRP A 341 21.80 25.68 -13.35
N GLY A 342 20.96 25.58 -12.33
CA GLY A 342 20.86 24.44 -11.43
C GLY A 342 19.39 24.09 -11.17
N LEU A 343 19.10 22.81 -10.98
CA LEU A 343 17.76 22.33 -10.62
C LEU A 343 17.58 22.45 -9.12
N VAL A 344 16.46 23.00 -8.69
CA VAL A 344 16.08 23.04 -7.27
C VAL A 344 15.23 21.83 -6.91
N GLN A 345 14.35 21.43 -7.83
CA GLN A 345 13.45 20.31 -7.64
C GLN A 345 13.07 19.72 -9.00
N VAL A 346 12.90 18.40 -9.05
CA VAL A 346 12.26 17.67 -10.15
C VAL A 346 11.10 16.90 -9.53
N VAL A 347 9.88 17.10 -10.02
CA VAL A 347 8.64 16.65 -9.36
C VAL A 347 8.03 15.45 -10.04
N SER A 348 7.74 15.58 -11.34
CA SER A 348 7.07 14.57 -12.16
C SER A 348 7.41 14.79 -13.64
N GLY A 349 6.97 13.90 -14.51
CA GLY A 349 7.07 14.10 -15.94
C GLY A 349 6.00 13.34 -16.72
N ASP A 350 5.74 13.83 -17.92
CA ASP A 350 4.78 13.31 -18.89
C ASP A 350 5.50 13.03 -20.23
N PRO A 351 5.08 11.99 -20.97
CA PRO A 351 5.70 11.61 -22.24
C PRO A 351 5.57 12.65 -23.35
#